data_AF-A0A495ZZ50-F1
#
_entry.id   AF-A0A495ZZ50-F1
#
_cell.length_a   1.000
_cell.length_b   1.000
_cell.length_c   1.000
_cell.angle_alpha   90.00
_cell.angle_beta   90.00
_cell.angle_gamma   90.00
#
_symmetry.space_group_name_H-M   'P 1'
#
loop_
_entity.id
_entity.type
_entity.pdbx_description
1 polymer ?
#
loop_
_entity_poly.entity_id
_entity_poly.type
_entity_poly.pdbx_seq_one_letter_code
_entity_poly.pdbx_strand_id
1 'polypeptide(L)'
;MVSDSQYMEIVMNKGLIVFIICLLLSIVDVSAQVQRLVPLQPARAIELALQNNEAVKQAEKVVERTKANLRVSKAVYLPQVGVTGEYQRQK
;
A
#
# COMPACT_ATOMS: atom_id res chain seq x y z
N MET A 1 -26.08 25.92 59.00
CA MET A 1 -25.96 26.77 57.79
C MET A 1 -24.52 27.16 57.42
N VAL A 2 -23.47 26.69 58.12
CA VAL A 2 -22.06 26.91 57.73
C VAL A 2 -21.44 25.66 57.08
N SER A 3 -21.98 24.47 57.38
CA SER A 3 -21.52 23.19 56.86
C SER A 3 -21.77 23.02 55.36
N ASP A 4 -22.96 23.38 54.85
CA ASP A 4 -23.34 23.18 53.44
C ASP A 4 -22.53 24.03 52.45
N SER A 5 -22.05 25.21 52.88
CA SER A 5 -21.23 26.09 52.03
C SER A 5 -19.82 25.55 51.81
N GLN A 6 -19.25 24.84 52.80
CA GLN A 6 -17.93 24.21 52.70
C GLN A 6 -17.96 22.98 51.78
N TYR A 7 -19.07 22.23 51.76
CA TYR A 7 -19.23 21.06 50.88
C TYR A 7 -19.31 21.44 49.40
N MET A 8 -19.93 22.58 49.06
CA MET A 8 -20.08 23.04 47.67
C MET A 8 -18.76 23.51 47.04
N GLU A 9 -17.86 24.14 47.80
CA GLU A 9 -16.52 24.51 47.30
C GLU A 9 -15.63 23.29 47.03
N ILE A 10 -15.74 22.26 47.89
CA ILE A 10 -15.00 20.99 47.73
C ILE A 10 -15.48 20.23 46.48
N VAL A 11 -16.77 20.23 46.18
CA VAL A 11 -17.34 19.58 44.98
C VAL A 11 -16.90 20.30 43.70
N MET A 12 -16.86 21.63 43.72
CA MET A 12 -16.43 22.43 42.57
C MET A 12 -14.94 22.21 42.24
N ASN A 13 -14.06 22.07 43.26
CA ASN A 13 -12.64 21.79 43.03
C ASN A 13 -12.40 20.35 42.52
N LYS A 14 -13.18 19.37 43.00
CA LYS A 14 -13.05 17.97 42.59
C LYS A 14 -13.50 17.78 41.14
N GLY A 15 -14.60 18.43 40.76
CA GLY A 15 -15.06 18.46 39.37
C GLY A 15 -14.05 19.12 38.44
N LEU A 16 -13.43 20.22 38.87
CA LEU A 16 -12.40 20.94 38.12
C LEU A 16 -11.11 20.10 37.97
N ILE A 17 -10.69 19.37 39.01
CA ILE A 17 -9.54 18.45 38.96
C ILE A 17 -9.83 17.29 38.00
N VAL A 18 -11.01 16.67 38.05
CA VAL A 18 -11.40 15.60 37.12
C VAL A 18 -11.46 16.11 35.68
N PHE A 19 -11.94 17.33 35.47
CA PHE A 19 -12.00 17.96 34.15
C PHE A 19 -10.59 18.21 33.59
N ILE A 20 -9.66 18.73 34.41
CA ILE A 20 -8.26 18.95 34.02
C ILE A 20 -7.55 17.63 33.72
N ILE A 21 -7.77 16.58 34.52
CA ILE A 21 -7.20 15.25 34.28
C ILE A 21 -7.75 14.64 33.00
N CYS A 22 -9.05 14.78 32.73
CA CYS A 22 -9.68 14.32 31.50
C CYS A 22 -9.12 15.06 30.27
N LEU A 23 -8.94 16.38 30.40
CA LEU A 23 -8.38 17.22 29.34
C LEU A 23 -6.90 16.90 29.06
N LEU A 24 -6.12 16.57 30.09
CA LEU A 24 -4.73 16.08 29.97
C LEU A 24 -4.65 14.68 29.34
N LEU A 25 -5.59 13.78 29.66
CA LEU A 25 -5.64 12.42 29.10
C LEU A 25 -5.98 12.43 27.60
N SER A 26 -6.85 13.34 27.13
CA SER A 26 -7.20 13.44 25.70
C SER A 26 -6.05 13.86 24.79
N ILE A 27 -4.99 14.50 25.30
CA ILE A 27 -3.83 14.93 24.49
C ILE A 27 -2.89 13.74 24.18
N VAL A 28 -2.98 12.64 24.95
CA VAL A 28 -2.04 11.51 24.87
C VAL A 28 -2.31 10.62 23.65
N ASP A 29 -3.56 10.55 23.17
CA ASP A 29 -3.96 9.69 22.03
C ASP A 29 -3.42 10.17 20.67
N VAL A 30 -3.14 11.47 20.53
CA VAL A 30 -2.63 12.06 19.27
C VAL A 30 -1.17 11.67 18.96
N SER A 31 -0.40 11.29 19.97
CA SER A 31 1.03 11.00 19.81
C SER A 31 1.32 9.55 19.39
N ALA A 32 0.37 8.63 19.58
CA ALA A 32 0.56 7.20 19.32
C ALA A 32 0.43 6.81 17.83
N GLN A 33 -0.09 7.68 16.97
CA GLN A 33 -0.33 7.37 15.55
C GLN A 33 0.78 7.84 14.59
N VAL A 34 1.84 8.50 15.08
CA VAL A 34 2.85 9.13 14.22
C VAL A 34 4.07 8.24 13.93
N GLN A 35 4.25 7.10 14.61
CA GLN A 35 5.37 6.19 14.36
C GLN A 35 5.02 4.99 13.47
N ARG A 36 4.18 5.19 12.45
CA ARG A 36 4.26 4.38 11.22
C ARG A 36 5.28 4.95 10.23
N LEU A 37 6.24 5.72 10.73
CA LEU A 37 7.55 5.86 10.12
C LEU A 37 8.24 4.49 10.28
N VAL A 38 7.87 3.52 9.45
CA VAL A 38 8.74 2.37 9.18
C VAL A 38 10.09 2.99 8.83
N PRO A 39 11.15 2.82 9.64
CA PRO A 39 12.47 3.23 9.21
C PRO A 39 12.75 2.33 8.02
N LEU A 40 12.52 2.86 6.82
CA LEU A 40 12.81 2.19 5.57
C LEU A 40 14.32 1.99 5.58
N GLN A 41 14.73 0.82 6.08
CA GLN A 41 16.08 0.31 5.95
C GLN A 41 16.43 0.55 4.47
N PRO A 42 17.51 1.27 4.15
CA PRO A 42 17.77 1.72 2.77
C PRO A 42 17.64 0.61 1.72
N ALA A 43 18.01 -0.62 2.10
CA ALA A 43 17.79 -1.83 1.30
C ALA A 43 16.31 -2.08 0.93
N ARG A 44 15.37 -1.92 1.88
CA ARG A 44 13.94 -2.11 1.66
C ARG A 44 13.34 -1.03 0.76
N ALA A 45 13.82 0.22 0.87
CA ALA A 45 13.41 1.30 -0.03
C ALA A 45 13.87 1.05 -1.47
N ILE A 46 15.11 0.58 -1.65
CA ILE A 46 15.67 0.22 -2.95
C ILE A 46 14.90 -0.96 -3.56
N GLU A 47 14.60 -1.99 -2.76
CA GLU A 47 13.82 -3.15 -3.21
C GLU A 47 12.42 -2.75 -3.69
N LEU A 48 11.70 -1.92 -2.92
CA LEU A 48 10.39 -1.41 -3.30
C LEU A 48 10.46 -0.49 -4.52
N ALA A 49 11.49 0.34 -4.61
CA ALA A 49 11.72 1.20 -5.76
C ALA A 49 11.97 0.36 -7.01
N LEU A 50 12.83 -0.66 -6.94
CA LEU A 50 13.15 -1.54 -8.07
C LEU A 50 11.93 -2.36 -8.50
N GLN A 51 11.16 -2.90 -7.56
CA GLN A 51 9.95 -3.68 -7.84
C GLN A 51 8.85 -2.84 -8.50
N ASN A 52 8.71 -1.58 -8.10
CA ASN A 52 7.70 -0.67 -8.64
C ASN A 52 8.24 0.25 -9.74
N ASN A 53 9.50 0.08 -10.15
CA ASN A 53 10.09 0.92 -11.16
C ASN A 53 9.48 0.59 -12.53
N GLU A 54 8.68 1.51 -13.06
CA GLU A 54 8.06 1.36 -14.37
C GLU A 54 9.08 1.24 -15.50
N ALA A 55 10.25 1.88 -15.39
CA ALA A 55 11.30 1.75 -16.39
C ALA A 55 11.92 0.34 -16.42
N VAL A 56 12.10 -0.30 -15.26
CA VAL A 56 12.56 -1.70 -15.18
C VAL A 56 11.53 -2.65 -15.78
N LYS A 57 10.26 -2.50 -15.41
CA LYS A 57 9.17 -3.29 -16.01
C LYS A 57 9.10 -3.12 -17.52
N GLN A 58 9.26 -1.90 -18.02
CA GLN A 58 9.29 -1.62 -19.45
C GLN A 58 10.47 -2.33 -20.13
N ALA A 59 11.67 -2.25 -19.54
CA ALA A 59 12.85 -2.94 -20.06
C ALA A 59 12.66 -4.47 -20.09
N GLU A 60 12.10 -5.07 -19.04
CA GLU A 60 11.76 -6.49 -19.00
C GLU A 60 10.78 -6.88 -20.12
N LYS A 61 9.73 -6.07 -20.34
CA LYS A 61 8.78 -6.31 -21.43
C LYS A 61 9.44 -6.22 -22.80
N VAL A 62 10.40 -5.32 -22.99
CA VAL A 62 11.18 -5.23 -24.23
C VAL A 62 12.02 -6.49 -24.44
N VAL A 63 12.66 -7.01 -23.38
CA VAL A 63 13.43 -8.27 -23.44
C VAL A 63 12.52 -9.44 -23.80
N GLU A 64 11.36 -9.57 -23.16
CA GLU A 64 10.40 -10.64 -23.45
C GLU A 64 9.88 -10.58 -24.90
N ARG A 65 9.56 -9.37 -25.40
CA ARG A 65 9.18 -9.18 -26.80
C ARG A 65 10.30 -9.58 -27.75
N THR A 66 11.53 -9.18 -27.44
CA THR A 66 12.71 -9.51 -28.27
C THR A 66 12.94 -11.02 -28.31
N LYS A 67 12.79 -11.71 -27.18
CA LYS A 67 12.88 -13.18 -27.09
C LYS A 67 11.79 -13.88 -27.89
N ALA A 68 10.55 -13.39 -27.84
CA ALA A 68 9.45 -13.89 -28.66
C ALA A 68 9.72 -13.68 -30.16
N ASN A 69 10.18 -12.50 -30.56
CA ASN A 69 10.54 -12.20 -31.94
C ASN A 69 11.68 -13.09 -32.45
N LEU A 70 12.69 -13.33 -31.61
CA LEU A 70 13.77 -14.26 -31.93
C LEU A 70 13.25 -15.68 -32.16
N ARG A 71 12.32 -16.16 -31.32
CA ARG A 71 11.68 -17.48 -31.50
C ARG A 71 10.90 -17.55 -32.81
N VAL A 72 10.12 -16.52 -33.13
CA VAL A 72 9.39 -16.44 -34.41
C VAL A 72 10.37 -16.44 -35.58
N SER A 73 11.43 -15.64 -35.51
CA SER A 73 12.47 -15.57 -36.55
C SER A 73 13.15 -16.94 -36.75
N LYS A 74 13.40 -17.70 -35.68
CA LYS A 74 13.92 -19.07 -35.77
C LYS A 74 12.90 -20.03 -36.37
N ALA A 75 11.61 -19.89 -36.04
CA ALA A 75 10.55 -20.75 -36.55
C ALA A 75 10.37 -20.65 -38.08
N VAL A 76 10.77 -19.53 -38.70
CA VAL A 76 10.78 -19.38 -40.17
C VAL A 76 11.66 -20.43 -40.86
N TYR A 77 12.71 -20.91 -40.19
CA TYR A 77 13.61 -21.93 -40.74
C TYR A 77 13.15 -23.38 -40.48
N LEU A 78 12.00 -23.56 -39.82
CA LEU A 78 11.42 -24.87 -39.52
C LEU A 78 10.24 -25.14 -40.45
N PRO A 79 9.96 -26.42 -40.79
CA PRO A 79 8.77 -26.77 -41.54
C PRO A 79 7.51 -26.43 -40.72
N GLN A 80 6.58 -25.71 -41.34
CA GLN A 80 5.29 -25.39 -40.74
C GLN A 80 4.30 -26.50 -41.05
N VAL A 81 3.71 -27.09 -40.01
CA VAL A 81 2.67 -28.10 -40.12
C VAL A 81 1.36 -27.52 -39.57
N GLY A 82 0.28 -27.67 -40.32
CA GLY A 82 -1.05 -27.17 -39.95
C GLY A 82 -2.13 -28.03 -40.58
N VAL A 83 -3.31 -28.07 -39.96
CA VAL A 83 -4.47 -28.82 -40.44
C VAL A 83 -5.55 -27.83 -40.84
N THR A 84 -6.01 -27.90 -42.08
CA THR A 84 -7.10 -27.06 -42.61
C THR A 84 -8.19 -27.95 -43.18
N GLY A 85 -9.45 -27.63 -42.88
CA GLY A 85 -10.62 -28.29 -43.47
C GLY A 85 -11.52 -27.23 -44.12
N GLU A 86 -11.83 -27.41 -45.40
CA GLU A 86 -12.71 -26.52 -46.15
C GLU A 86 -13.84 -27.34 -46.79
N TYR A 87 -15.07 -26.83 -46.70
CA TYR A 87 -16.25 -27.42 -47.35
C TYR A 87 -16.88 -26.35 -48.26
N GLN A 88 -16.88 -26.59 -49.57
CA GLN A 88 -17.54 -25.72 -50.54
C GLN A 88 -18.67 -26.49 -51.22
N ARG A 89 -19.92 -26.02 -51.04
CA ARG A 89 -21.10 -26.56 -51.73
C ARG A 89 -21.48 -25.63 -52.88
N GLN A 90 -21.37 -26.13 -54.10
CA GLN A 90 -21.89 -25.45 -55.30
C GLN A 90 -23.39 -25.76 -55.43
N LYS A 91 -24.19 -24.75 -55.84
CA LYS A 91 -25.65 -24.85 -56.01
C LYS A 91 -26.03 -25.70 -57.21
#